data_AF-A0A2T2SKM5-F1
#
_entry.id   AF-A0A2T2SKM5-F1
#
_cell.length_a   1.000
_cell.length_b   1.000
_cell.length_c   1.000
_cell.angle_alpha   90.00
_cell.angle_beta   90.00
_cell.angle_gamma   90.00
#
_symmetry.space_group_name_H-M   'P 1'
#
loop_
_entity.id
_entity.type
_entity.pdbx_description
1 polymer ?
#
loop_
_entity_poly.entity_id
_entity_poly.type
_entity_poly.pdbx_seq_one_letter_code
_entity_poly.pdbx_strand_id
1 'polypeptide(L)'
;MGGRRLLAKYASASSSAWGFTFRPEDVRTLVADHASAGFFSYLCLICGSDSIRVLRSDEAFDLLSTDVRQKSQTIRVRRSYGCCLRVSGSEGQLDRTVPANRFPSFLAKN
;
A
#
# COMPACT_ATOMS: atom_id res chain seq x y z
N MET A 1 -10.52 -18.74 -12.00
CA MET A 1 -10.10 -19.06 -10.63
C MET A 1 -9.73 -17.76 -9.96
N GLY A 2 -10.42 -17.39 -8.88
CA GLY A 2 -10.05 -16.21 -8.10
C GLY A 2 -8.80 -16.48 -7.27
N GLY A 3 -7.97 -15.47 -7.07
CA GLY A 3 -6.71 -15.57 -6.33
C GLY A 3 -6.44 -14.32 -5.51
N ARG A 4 -5.54 -14.44 -4.53
CA ARG A 4 -5.10 -13.31 -3.70
C ARG A 4 -3.61 -13.10 -3.92
N ARG A 5 -3.19 -11.86 -4.19
CA ARG A 5 -1.77 -11.48 -4.24
C ARG A 5 -1.45 -10.47 -3.16
N LEU A 6 -0.33 -10.67 -2.50
CA LEU A 6 0.23 -9.75 -1.53
C LEU A 6 1.53 -9.18 -2.08
N LEU A 7 1.56 -7.88 -2.36
CA LEU A 7 2.77 -7.16 -2.72
C LEU A 7 3.32 -6.51 -1.45
N ALA A 8 4.47 -6.98 -0.95
CA ALA A 8 5.08 -6.44 0.26
C ALA A 8 6.26 -5.53 -0.09
N LYS A 9 6.29 -4.34 0.51
CA LYS A 9 7.43 -3.42 0.46
C LYS A 9 7.91 -3.16 1.88
N TYR A 10 9.23 -3.23 2.06
CA TYR A 10 9.89 -3.02 3.35
C TYR A 10 10.69 -1.73 3.33
N ALA A 11 10.51 -0.90 4.35
CA ALA A 11 11.35 0.26 4.61
C ALA A 11 12.26 -0.04 5.80
N SER A 12 13.57 0.11 5.63
CA SER A 12 14.57 -0.19 6.68
C SER A 12 14.72 0.90 7.73
N ALA A 13 14.10 2.07 7.53
CA ALA A 13 14.15 3.16 8.50
C ALA A 13 13.55 2.71 9.84
N SER A 14 14.25 3.00 10.95
CA SER A 14 13.79 2.64 12.30
C SER A 14 12.67 3.55 12.81
N SER A 15 12.45 4.70 12.17
CA SER A 15 11.46 5.69 12.58
C SER A 15 10.80 6.38 11.37
N SER A 16 9.63 6.98 11.62
CA SER A 16 8.88 7.76 10.64
C SER A 16 9.71 8.96 10.13
N ALA A 17 9.66 9.32 8.84
CA ALA A 17 8.78 8.80 7.80
C ALA A 17 9.38 7.60 7.04
N TRP A 18 8.54 6.62 6.69
CA TRP A 18 8.93 5.49 5.84
C TRP A 18 8.55 5.76 4.38
N GLY A 19 9.48 5.53 3.45
CA GLY A 19 9.26 5.67 2.02
C GLY A 19 9.29 4.32 1.31
N PHE A 20 8.34 4.10 0.41
CA PHE A 20 8.19 2.88 -0.37
C PHE A 20 8.14 3.24 -1.85
N THR A 21 9.14 2.83 -2.61
CA THR A 21 9.21 3.11 -4.06
C THR A 21 8.59 1.96 -4.85
N PHE A 22 7.68 2.31 -5.74
CA PHE A 22 6.97 1.44 -6.67
C PHE A 22 7.51 1.68 -8.06
N ARG A 23 8.00 0.61 -8.68
CA ARG A 23 8.42 0.64 -10.07
C ARG A 23 7.20 0.49 -10.98
N PRO A 24 7.32 0.85 -12.28
CA PRO A 24 6.22 0.69 -13.23
C PRO A 24 5.67 -0.74 -13.30
N GLU A 25 6.53 -1.75 -13.12
CA GLU A 25 6.09 -3.16 -13.06
C GLU A 25 5.22 -3.49 -11.84
N ASP A 26 5.47 -2.85 -10.68
CA ASP A 26 4.66 -3.05 -9.47
C ASP A 26 3.24 -2.52 -9.70
N VAL A 27 3.15 -1.30 -10.28
CA VAL A 27 1.87 -0.64 -10.58
C VAL A 27 1.10 -1.43 -11.65
N ARG A 28 1.79 -1.87 -12.71
CA ARG A 28 1.17 -2.70 -13.75
C ARG A 28 0.57 -3.99 -13.18
N THR A 29 1.27 -4.61 -12.22
CA THR A 29 0.78 -5.81 -11.54
C THR A 29 -0.51 -5.52 -10.76
N LEU A 30 -0.53 -4.43 -9.98
CA LEU A 30 -1.72 -4.02 -9.23
C LEU A 30 -2.92 -3.71 -10.15
N VAL A 31 -2.68 -3.01 -11.26
CA VAL A 31 -3.73 -2.67 -12.24
C VAL A 31 -4.28 -3.92 -12.93
N ALA A 32 -3.40 -4.84 -13.37
CA ALA A 32 -3.81 -6.08 -14.01
C ALA A 32 -4.63 -6.98 -13.06
N ASP A 33 -4.22 -7.05 -11.79
CA ASP A 33 -4.92 -7.81 -10.78
C ASP A 33 -6.28 -7.21 -10.45
N HIS A 34 -6.37 -5.88 -10.32
CA HIS A 34 -7.65 -5.21 -10.07
C HIS A 34 -8.66 -5.38 -11.22
N ALA A 35 -8.17 -5.41 -12.47
CA ALA A 35 -9.02 -5.66 -13.64
C ALA A 35 -9.45 -7.13 -13.78
N SER A 36 -8.79 -8.05 -13.07
CA SER A 36 -9.08 -9.48 -13.15
C SER A 36 -10.22 -9.86 -12.22
N ALA A 37 -11.35 -10.27 -12.80
CA ALA A 37 -12.53 -10.68 -12.03
C ALA A 37 -12.21 -11.81 -11.03
N GLY A 38 -12.54 -11.57 -9.76
CA GLY A 38 -12.29 -12.52 -8.66
C GLY A 38 -10.85 -12.52 -8.12
N PHE A 39 -10.00 -11.57 -8.54
CA PHE A 39 -8.65 -11.42 -8.02
C PHE A 39 -8.56 -10.24 -7.05
N PHE A 40 -7.89 -10.44 -5.91
CA PHE A 40 -7.73 -9.40 -4.89
C PHE A 40 -6.25 -9.16 -4.63
N SER A 41 -5.81 -7.92 -4.88
CA SER A 41 -4.44 -7.49 -4.58
C SER A 41 -4.38 -6.58 -3.37
N TYR A 42 -3.45 -6.93 -2.49
CA TYR A 42 -3.18 -6.23 -1.25
C TYR A 42 -1.75 -5.71 -1.27
N LEU A 43 -1.59 -4.47 -0.85
CA LEU A 43 -0.30 -3.82 -0.70
C LEU A 43 0.08 -3.75 0.77
N CYS A 44 1.18 -4.42 1.13
CA CYS A 44 1.70 -4.50 2.48
C CYS A 44 2.92 -3.57 2.64
N LEU A 45 2.78 -2.51 3.42
CA LEU A 45 3.83 -1.53 3.72
C LEU A 45 4.40 -1.84 5.11
N ILE A 46 5.62 -2.35 5.16
CA ILE A 46 6.31 -2.72 6.41
C ILE A 46 7.22 -1.58 6.83
N CYS A 47 6.84 -0.91 7.92
CA CYS A 47 7.47 0.28 8.47
C CYS A 47 8.57 -0.11 9.48
N GLY A 48 9.69 -0.63 8.98
CA GLY A 48 10.78 -1.14 9.83
C GLY A 48 10.30 -2.22 10.79
N SER A 49 10.69 -2.10 12.07
CA SER A 49 10.21 -2.94 13.17
C SER A 49 8.99 -2.38 13.90
N ASP A 50 8.43 -1.24 13.45
CA ASP A 50 7.36 -0.54 14.16
C ASP A 50 5.97 -1.10 13.83
N SER A 51 5.59 -1.13 12.55
CA SER A 51 4.25 -1.59 12.17
C SER A 51 4.13 -2.07 10.72
N ILE A 52 3.12 -2.90 10.46
CA ILE A 52 2.76 -3.40 9.13
C ILE A 52 1.41 -2.82 8.73
N ARG A 53 1.30 -2.29 7.52
CA ARG A 53 0.04 -1.73 6.99
C ARG A 53 -0.38 -2.45 5.73
N VAL A 54 -1.65 -2.80 5.67
CA VAL A 54 -2.25 -3.37 4.46
C VAL A 54 -3.26 -2.40 3.87
N LEU A 55 -3.03 -2.11 2.60
CA LEU A 55 -3.91 -1.37 1.71
C LEU A 55 -4.55 -2.34 0.72
N ARG A 56 -5.79 -2.10 0.34
CA ARG A 56 -6.39 -2.73 -0.86
C ARG A 56 -5.92 -2.02 -2.13
N SER A 57 -6.22 -2.62 -3.28
CA SER A 57 -5.91 -2.05 -4.59
C SER A 57 -6.57 -0.69 -4.80
N ASP A 58 -7.82 -0.49 -4.36
CA ASP A 58 -8.51 0.81 -4.40
C ASP A 58 -7.75 1.88 -3.61
N GLU A 59 -7.40 1.59 -2.36
CA GLU A 59 -6.61 2.50 -1.52
C GLU A 59 -5.20 2.77 -2.10
N ALA A 60 -4.63 1.81 -2.83
CA ALA A 60 -3.34 2.00 -3.49
C ALA A 60 -3.46 2.93 -4.71
N PHE A 61 -4.60 2.93 -5.42
CA PHE A 61 -4.85 3.80 -6.57
C PHE A 61 -5.20 5.23 -6.17
N ASP A 62 -5.70 5.45 -4.95
CA ASP A 62 -5.80 6.80 -4.37
C ASP A 62 -4.41 7.42 -4.10
N LEU A 63 -3.36 6.61 -4.07
CA LEU A 63 -1.99 7.02 -3.73
C LEU A 63 -1.04 6.99 -4.93
N LEU A 64 -1.26 6.08 -5.87
CA LEU A 64 -0.40 5.83 -7.01
C LEU A 64 -1.16 6.10 -8.30
N SER A 65 -0.50 6.75 -9.25
CA SER A 65 -1.00 6.88 -10.60
C SER A 65 -1.12 5.50 -11.25
N THR A 66 -2.27 5.21 -11.82
CA THR A 66 -2.49 3.97 -12.59
C THR A 66 -1.93 4.05 -14.00
N ASP A 67 -1.42 5.21 -14.43
CA ASP A 67 -0.70 5.33 -15.70
C ASP A 67 0.66 4.61 -15.62
N VAL A 68 0.69 3.41 -16.19
CA VAL A 68 1.87 2.53 -16.24
C VAL A 68 3.06 3.12 -17.04
N ARG A 69 2.88 4.26 -17.71
CA ARG A 69 3.96 5.00 -18.38
C ARG A 69 4.73 5.91 -17.43
N GLN A 70 4.17 6.20 -16.24
CA GLN A 70 4.86 6.99 -15.25
C GLN A 70 6.13 6.29 -14.75
N LYS A 71 7.13 7.09 -14.36
CA LYS A 71 8.34 6.62 -13.69
C LYS A 71 8.01 6.08 -12.30
N SER A 72 9.04 5.62 -11.60
CA SER A 72 8.90 5.14 -10.22
C SER A 72 8.16 6.14 -9.34
N GLN A 73 7.17 5.64 -8.61
CA GLN A 73 6.31 6.40 -7.71
C GLN A 73 6.66 6.08 -6.26
N THR A 74 6.33 6.95 -5.32
CA THR A 74 6.67 6.72 -3.91
C THR A 74 5.48 6.95 -3.00
N ILE A 75 5.17 5.94 -2.18
CA ILE A 75 4.26 6.08 -1.04
C ILE A 75 5.10 6.40 0.20
N ARG A 76 4.69 7.43 0.94
CA ARG A 76 5.25 7.83 2.22
C ARG A 76 4.24 7.54 3.32
N VAL A 77 4.72 6.89 4.37
CA VAL A 77 3.96 6.62 5.58
C VAL A 77 4.55 7.44 6.72
N ARG A 78 3.70 8.24 7.36
CA ARG A 78 4.10 9.12 8.47
C ARG A 78 3.29 8.80 9.72
N ARG A 79 3.97 8.80 10.86
CA ARG A 79 3.30 8.70 12.15
C ARG A 79 2.61 10.01 12.51
N SER A 80 1.33 9.89 12.83
CA SER A 80 0.53 10.96 13.42
C SER A 80 0.26 10.64 14.89
N TYR A 81 -0.20 11.64 15.64
CA TYR A 81 -0.53 11.48 17.06
C TYR A 81 -1.59 10.38 17.26
N GLY A 82 -1.45 9.56 18.31
CA GLY A 82 -2.46 8.55 18.69
C GLY A 82 -2.40 7.20 17.97
N CYS A 83 -1.21 6.70 17.60
CA CYS A 83 -1.02 5.41 16.87
C CYS A 83 -1.60 5.36 15.44
N CYS A 84 -2.03 6.52 14.95
CA CYS A 84 -2.55 6.77 13.64
C CYS A 84 -1.40 7.03 12.64
N LEU A 85 -1.42 6.43 11.44
CA LEU A 85 -0.47 6.76 10.37
C LEU A 85 -1.18 7.41 9.19
N ARG A 86 -0.59 8.48 8.65
CA ARG A 86 -0.99 9.07 7.37
C ARG A 86 -0.18 8.42 6.26
N VAL A 87 -0.87 8.09 5.18
CA VAL A 87 -0.27 7.50 3.98
C VAL A 87 -0.52 8.46 2.82
N SER A 88 0.56 8.93 2.20
CA SER A 88 0.54 9.84 1.04
C SER A 88 1.34 9.24 -0.10
N GLY A 89 0.89 9.38 -1.34
CA GLY A 89 1.60 8.96 -2.53
C GLY A 89 1.71 10.10 -3.55
N SER A 90 2.03 9.73 -4.80
CA SER A 90 2.20 10.68 -5.90
C SER A 90 0.90 11.40 -6.26
N GLU A 91 -0.24 10.71 -6.17
CA GLU A 91 -1.55 11.22 -6.59
C GLU A 91 -2.34 11.87 -5.45
N GLY A 92 -1.90 11.73 -4.21
CA GLY A 92 -2.65 12.28 -3.08
C GLY A 92 -2.34 11.64 -1.74
N GLN A 93 -3.29 11.72 -0.84
CA GLN A 93 -3.22 11.13 0.49
C GLN A 93 -4.53 10.41 0.77
N LEU A 94 -4.48 9.30 1.50
CA LEU A 94 -5.70 8.71 2.03
C LEU A 94 -6.38 9.68 2.99
N ASP A 95 -7.67 9.93 2.76
CA ASP A 95 -8.53 10.73 3.64
C ASP A 95 -8.66 10.10 5.03
N ARG A 96 -8.55 8.77 5.09
CA ARG A 96 -8.60 8.02 6.33
C ARG A 96 -7.21 7.67 6.86
N THR A 97 -7.13 7.61 8.18
CA THR A 97 -5.98 6.98 8.83
C THR A 97 -6.10 5.47 8.71
N VAL A 98 -5.03 4.81 8.27
CA VAL A 98 -4.94 3.34 8.31
C VAL A 98 -4.58 2.95 9.75
N PRO A 99 -5.24 1.95 10.38
CA PRO A 99 -4.90 1.48 11.73
C PRO A 99 -3.74 0.46 11.74
N ALA A 100 -2.99 0.39 12.85
CA ALA A 100 -1.75 -0.42 12.97
C ALA A 100 -2.00 -1.91 13.04
N ASN A 101 -3.10 -2.27 13.65
CA ASN A 101 -3.52 -3.63 13.95
C ASN A 101 -4.39 -4.24 12.85
N ARG A 102 -4.42 -3.64 11.64
CA ARG A 102 -5.23 -4.17 10.53
C ARG A 102 -4.66 -5.51 10.03
N PHE A 103 -3.35 -5.69 10.05
CA PHE A 103 -2.69 -6.95 9.68
C PHE A 103 -2.66 -7.92 10.87
N PRO A 104 -2.85 -9.25 10.66
CA PRO A 104 -3.20 -9.93 9.42
C PRO A 104 -4.71 -10.06 9.19
N SER A 105 -5.54 -9.69 10.18
CA SER A 105 -6.99 -9.93 10.17
C SER A 105 -7.72 -9.39 8.93
N PHE A 106 -7.19 -8.32 8.33
CA PHE A 106 -7.72 -7.72 7.11
C PHE A 106 -7.60 -8.59 5.86
N LEU A 107 -6.54 -9.41 5.78
CA LEU A 107 -6.34 -10.36 4.68
C LEU A 107 -7.27 -11.57 4.79
N ALA A 108 -7.70 -11.90 6.02
CA ALA A 108 -8.55 -13.07 6.28
C ALA A 108 -10.06 -12.79 6.10
N LYS A 109 -10.48 -11.51 6.16
CA LYS A 109 -11.89 -11.11 6.19
C LYS A 109 -12.54 -10.83 4.84
N ASN A 110 -11.81 -10.90 3.71
CA ASN A 110 -12.37 -10.67 2.36
C ASN A 110 -11.82 -11.70 1.36
#